data_AF-A0A1M7AR29-F1
#
_entry.id   AF-A0A1M7AR29-F1
#
_cell.length_a   1.000
_cell.length_b   1.000
_cell.length_c   1.000
_cell.angle_alpha   90.00
_cell.angle_beta   90.00
_cell.angle_gamma   90.00
#
_symmetry.space_group_name_H-M   'P 1'
#
loop_
_entity.id
_entity.type
_entity.pdbx_description
1 polymer ?
#
loop_
_entity_poly.entity_id
_entity_poly.type
_entity_poly.pdbx_seq_one_letter_code
_entity_poly.pdbx_strand_id
1 'polypeptide(L)'
;MKKQIPYLDEWLELANSGNFNKAQEIYYENLFESVIDNFISNYKDIIPSGGVLFSILGFSPEPIILTAKALEPERHIIFTTNNKSDGNDYLEKFLESKYEMIYIEDENFNTIYKALKESLILNPNSNMTLDITGGKKSMVAAVSIFGKDYGCKIVYVDFKEYLKELRKPMPGSEILNIVYDPLANQPEIFLL
;
A
#
# COMPACT_ATOMS: atom_id res chain seq x y z
N MET A 1 22.57 5.05 -3.91
CA MET A 1 22.56 6.42 -3.35
C MET A 1 21.11 6.86 -3.28
N LYS A 2 20.60 7.32 -2.13
CA LYS A 2 19.26 7.94 -2.09
C LYS A 2 19.28 9.15 -3.02
N LYS A 3 18.39 9.20 -4.01
CA LYS A 3 18.25 10.41 -4.83
C LYS A 3 17.69 11.52 -3.94
N GLN A 4 18.19 12.73 -4.13
CA GLN A 4 17.65 13.90 -3.45
C GLN A 4 16.18 14.05 -3.82
N ILE A 5 15.33 14.27 -2.82
CA ILE A 5 13.90 14.52 -3.03
C ILE A 5 13.74 16.01 -3.30
N PRO A 6 13.34 16.41 -4.51
CA PRO A 6 13.14 17.81 -4.85
C PRO A 6 11.94 18.36 -4.08
N TYR A 7 11.93 19.68 -3.85
CA TYR A 7 10.86 20.40 -3.14
C TYR A 7 10.63 19.98 -1.69
N LEU A 8 11.50 19.14 -1.10
CA LEU A 8 11.35 18.70 0.29
C LEU A 8 11.40 19.87 1.29
N ASP A 9 12.35 20.80 1.12
CA ASP A 9 12.49 21.96 2.01
C ASP A 9 11.28 22.90 1.88
N GLU A 10 10.83 23.19 0.65
CA GLU A 10 9.63 24.00 0.40
C GLU A 10 8.37 23.34 0.99
N TRP A 11 8.23 22.01 0.83
CA TRP A 11 7.14 21.26 1.43
C TRP A 11 7.16 21.35 2.96
N LEU A 12 8.33 21.22 3.59
CA LEU A 12 8.49 21.35 5.03
C LEU A 12 8.12 22.77 5.51
N GLU A 13 8.54 23.82 4.81
CA GLU A 13 8.20 25.19 5.14
C GLU A 13 6.69 25.45 5.06
N LEU A 14 6.03 24.99 3.99
CA LEU A 14 4.58 25.15 3.81
C LEU A 14 3.78 24.34 4.83
N ALA A 15 4.22 23.13 5.14
CA ALA A 15 3.55 22.28 6.11
C ALA A 15 3.66 22.86 7.52
N ASN A 16 4.83 23.40 7.91
CA ASN A 16 5.04 24.01 9.22
C ASN A 16 4.40 25.40 9.37
N SER A 17 4.23 26.15 8.27
CA SER A 17 3.53 27.45 8.29
C SER A 17 2.01 27.33 8.31
N GLY A 18 1.46 26.11 8.32
CA GLY A 18 0.02 25.84 8.36
C GLY A 18 -0.68 25.94 7.01
N ASN A 19 0.07 26.07 5.91
CA ASN A 19 -0.48 26.12 4.56
C ASN A 19 -0.71 24.71 4.00
N PHE A 20 -1.56 23.94 4.67
CA PHE A 20 -1.71 22.49 4.44
C PHE A 20 -2.20 22.13 3.03
N ASN A 21 -3.11 22.92 2.44
CA ASN A 21 -3.60 22.65 1.09
C ASN A 21 -2.48 22.77 0.06
N LYS A 22 -1.68 23.84 0.13
CA LYS A 22 -0.55 24.03 -0.77
C LYS A 22 0.56 23.02 -0.51
N ALA A 23 0.81 22.65 0.74
CA ALA A 23 1.73 21.57 1.08
C ALA A 23 1.28 20.22 0.50
N GLN A 24 -0.04 19.93 0.50
CA GLN A 24 -0.57 18.71 -0.10
C GLN A 24 -0.42 18.74 -1.63
N GLU A 25 -0.72 19.87 -2.28
CA GLU A 25 -0.53 20.05 -3.71
C GLU A 25 0.93 19.81 -4.11
N ILE A 26 1.89 20.50 -3.47
CA ILE A 26 3.33 20.32 -3.75
C ILE A 26 3.76 18.87 -3.49
N TYR A 27 3.22 18.23 -2.45
CA TYR A 27 3.54 16.84 -2.16
C TYR A 27 3.23 15.95 -3.37
N TYR A 28 1.99 15.97 -3.87
CA TYR A 28 1.59 15.09 -4.96
C TYR A 28 2.00 15.59 -6.35
N GLU A 29 2.20 16.89 -6.56
CA GLU A 29 2.60 17.43 -7.87
C GLU A 29 4.11 17.37 -8.12
N ASN A 30 4.93 17.50 -7.08
CA ASN A 30 6.36 17.69 -7.26
C ASN A 30 7.24 16.70 -6.49
N LEU A 31 6.78 16.24 -5.32
CA LEU A 31 7.62 15.50 -4.39
C LEU A 31 7.42 13.98 -4.50
N PHE A 32 6.17 13.53 -4.58
CA PHE A 32 5.80 12.13 -4.38
C PHE A 32 6.36 11.21 -5.47
N GLU A 33 6.49 11.68 -6.70
CA GLU A 33 7.16 10.93 -7.79
C GLU A 33 8.59 10.52 -7.40
N SER A 34 9.34 11.42 -6.76
CA SER A 34 10.70 11.12 -6.29
C SER A 34 10.73 10.19 -5.08
N VAL A 35 9.67 10.20 -4.26
CA VAL A 35 9.48 9.21 -3.19
C VAL A 35 9.24 7.83 -3.79
N ILE A 36 8.35 7.72 -4.78
CA ILE A 36 8.07 6.49 -5.54
C ILE A 36 9.37 5.95 -6.15
N ASP A 37 10.12 6.77 -6.89
CA ASP A 37 11.40 6.38 -7.51
C ASP A 37 12.40 5.81 -6.49
N ASN A 38 12.55 6.49 -5.36
CA ASN A 38 13.43 6.05 -4.29
C ASN A 38 12.93 4.74 -3.67
N PHE A 39 11.62 4.59 -3.48
CA PHE A 39 11.02 3.38 -2.94
C PHE A 39 11.22 2.18 -3.88
N ILE A 40 10.88 2.32 -5.17
CA ILE A 40 11.12 1.30 -6.20
C ILE A 40 12.60 0.89 -6.20
N SER A 41 13.52 1.86 -6.22
CA SER A 41 14.97 1.57 -6.24
C SER A 41 15.44 0.78 -5.03
N ASN A 42 14.75 0.87 -3.88
CA ASN A 42 15.11 0.17 -2.66
C ASN A 42 14.42 -1.19 -2.53
N TYR A 43 13.22 -1.36 -3.08
CA TYR A 43 12.37 -2.51 -2.76
C TYR A 43 11.91 -3.37 -3.96
N LYS A 44 12.16 -2.97 -5.22
CA LYS A 44 11.72 -3.71 -6.41
C LYS A 44 12.21 -5.17 -6.49
N ASP A 45 13.36 -5.46 -5.87
CA ASP A 45 14.00 -6.78 -5.94
C ASP A 45 13.74 -7.64 -4.67
N ILE A 46 12.95 -7.12 -3.71
CA ILE A 46 12.67 -7.81 -2.45
C ILE A 46 11.50 -8.78 -2.58
N ILE A 47 10.52 -8.44 -3.42
CA ILE A 47 9.37 -9.29 -3.73
C ILE A 47 9.35 -9.49 -5.25
N PRO A 48 9.11 -10.71 -5.75
CA PRO A 48 8.97 -10.94 -7.19
C PRO A 48 7.90 -10.03 -7.78
N SER A 49 8.22 -9.35 -8.88
CA SER A 49 7.25 -8.53 -9.59
C SER A 49 6.14 -9.36 -10.24
N GLY A 50 5.03 -8.69 -10.58
CA GLY A 50 3.86 -9.32 -11.20
C GLY A 50 2.91 -9.96 -10.20
N GLY A 51 2.10 -10.91 -10.68
CA GLY A 51 1.09 -11.59 -9.86
C GLY A 51 -0.10 -10.70 -9.49
N VAL A 52 -0.74 -11.01 -8.36
CA VAL A 52 -1.91 -10.28 -7.85
C VAL A 52 -1.53 -9.54 -6.57
N LEU A 53 -1.80 -8.22 -6.55
CA LEU A 53 -1.73 -7.39 -5.36
C LEU A 53 -3.14 -7.10 -4.86
N PHE A 54 -3.44 -7.52 -3.64
CA PHE A 54 -4.63 -7.07 -2.93
C PHE A 54 -4.20 -5.99 -1.91
N SER A 55 -4.80 -4.81 -1.96
CA SER A 55 -4.46 -3.70 -1.05
C SER A 55 -5.66 -3.25 -0.25
N ILE A 56 -5.48 -3.02 1.04
CA ILE A 56 -6.49 -2.36 1.87
C ILE A 56 -6.24 -0.86 1.86
N LEU A 57 -7.19 -0.10 1.32
CA LEU A 57 -7.13 1.36 1.30
C LEU A 57 -7.65 1.92 2.62
N GLY A 58 -6.79 2.72 3.27
CA GLY A 58 -7.15 3.55 4.43
C GLY A 58 -7.48 4.98 4.01
N PHE A 59 -7.16 5.95 4.87
CA PHE A 59 -7.31 7.37 4.55
C PHE A 59 -6.27 7.90 3.56
N SER A 60 -5.09 7.28 3.55
CA SER A 60 -3.92 7.70 2.78
C SER A 60 -3.68 6.72 1.64
N PRO A 61 -3.67 7.17 0.37
CA PRO A 61 -3.39 6.31 -0.78
C PRO A 61 -1.89 6.03 -0.99
N GLU A 62 -1.00 6.83 -0.39
CA GLU A 62 0.44 6.76 -0.64
C GLU A 62 1.03 5.36 -0.43
N PRO A 63 0.73 4.65 0.68
CA PRO A 63 1.33 3.34 0.92
C PRO A 63 1.01 2.32 -0.18
N ILE A 64 -0.25 2.25 -0.60
CA ILE A 64 -0.68 1.26 -1.58
C ILE A 64 -0.18 1.61 -2.98
N ILE A 65 0.01 2.91 -3.27
CA ILE A 65 0.68 3.36 -4.50
C ILE A 65 2.14 2.90 -4.48
N LEU A 66 2.86 3.11 -3.37
CA LEU A 66 4.26 2.71 -3.23
C LEU A 66 4.43 1.20 -3.41
N THR A 67 3.57 0.39 -2.77
CA THR A 67 3.59 -1.06 -2.94
C THR A 67 3.30 -1.46 -4.38
N ALA A 68 2.24 -0.93 -5.00
CA ALA A 68 1.89 -1.26 -6.38
C ALA A 68 3.01 -0.89 -7.37
N LYS A 69 3.64 0.28 -7.18
CA LYS A 69 4.76 0.73 -8.00
C LYS A 69 6.02 -0.11 -7.82
N ALA A 70 6.29 -0.60 -6.61
CA ALA A 70 7.44 -1.46 -6.36
C ALA A 70 7.25 -2.89 -6.91
N LEU A 71 6.02 -3.41 -6.87
CA LEU A 71 5.72 -4.80 -7.24
C LEU A 71 5.31 -4.96 -8.71
N GLU A 72 4.83 -3.90 -9.36
CA GLU A 72 4.30 -3.94 -10.73
C GLU A 72 3.35 -5.14 -10.97
N PRO A 73 2.27 -5.28 -10.18
CA PRO A 73 1.39 -6.44 -10.27
C PRO A 73 0.64 -6.48 -11.61
N GLU A 74 0.32 -7.69 -12.08
CA GLU A 74 -0.53 -7.88 -13.27
C GLU A 74 -1.99 -7.51 -12.98
N ARG A 75 -2.40 -7.67 -11.72
CA ARG A 75 -3.71 -7.29 -11.20
C ARG A 75 -3.56 -6.63 -9.84
N HIS A 76 -4.05 -5.41 -9.71
CA HIS A 76 -4.14 -4.69 -8.44
C HIS A 76 -5.60 -4.53 -8.05
N ILE A 77 -5.98 -5.06 -6.89
CA ILE A 77 -7.36 -4.99 -6.39
C ILE A 77 -7.33 -4.29 -5.05
N ILE A 78 -8.06 -3.18 -4.97
CA ILE A 78 -8.08 -2.28 -3.82
C ILE A 78 -9.41 -2.44 -3.10
N PHE A 79 -9.36 -2.79 -1.83
CA PHE A 79 -10.53 -2.91 -0.96
C PHE A 79 -10.68 -1.71 -0.06
N THR A 80 -11.88 -1.15 0.02
CA THR A 80 -12.18 0.00 0.87
C THR A 80 -13.61 -0.04 1.39
N THR A 81 -13.83 0.46 2.60
CA THR A 81 -15.18 0.78 3.10
C THR A 81 -15.60 2.21 2.79
N ASN A 82 -14.67 3.03 2.33
CA ASN A 82 -14.93 4.40 1.94
C ASN A 82 -15.44 4.44 0.50
N ASN A 83 -16.74 4.65 0.33
CA ASN A 83 -17.38 4.83 -0.99
C ASN A 83 -17.29 6.27 -1.52
N LYS A 84 -16.58 7.17 -0.82
CA LYS A 84 -16.39 8.55 -1.27
C LYS A 84 -15.23 8.63 -2.25
N SER A 85 -15.34 9.56 -3.19
CA SER A 85 -14.32 9.87 -4.20
C SER A 85 -13.02 10.43 -3.62
N ASP A 86 -13.01 10.87 -2.36
CA ASP A 86 -11.85 11.54 -1.74
C ASP A 86 -10.64 10.61 -1.68
N GLY A 87 -9.57 10.98 -2.40
CA GLY A 87 -8.33 10.21 -2.52
C GLY A 87 -8.23 9.34 -3.78
N ASN A 88 -9.33 9.12 -4.50
CA ASN A 88 -9.33 8.37 -5.75
C ASN A 88 -8.59 9.11 -6.86
N ASP A 89 -8.58 10.44 -6.85
CA ASP A 89 -7.85 11.25 -7.85
C ASP A 89 -6.34 10.98 -7.80
N TYR A 90 -5.77 10.77 -6.61
CA TYR A 90 -4.35 10.42 -6.48
C TYR A 90 -4.09 8.97 -6.90
N LEU A 91 -4.99 8.04 -6.56
CA LEU A 91 -4.88 6.67 -7.07
C LEU A 91 -4.90 6.67 -8.60
N GLU A 92 -5.80 7.41 -9.22
CA GLU A 92 -5.86 7.52 -10.67
C GLU A 92 -4.61 8.19 -11.24
N LYS A 93 -4.16 9.30 -10.64
CA LYS A 93 -2.95 10.01 -11.07
C LYS A 93 -1.73 9.09 -11.12
N PHE A 94 -1.53 8.27 -10.09
CA PHE A 94 -0.31 7.46 -9.98
C PHE A 94 -0.46 6.04 -10.51
N LEU A 95 -1.66 5.46 -10.50
CA LEU A 95 -1.89 4.08 -10.95
C LEU A 95 -2.53 3.98 -12.33
N GLU A 96 -3.01 5.08 -12.92
CA GLU A 96 -3.49 5.16 -14.31
C GLU A 96 -4.56 4.10 -14.64
N SER A 97 -5.60 3.98 -13.82
CA SER A 97 -6.64 2.95 -13.95
C SER A 97 -6.13 1.49 -13.96
N LYS A 98 -4.87 1.21 -13.58
CA LYS A 98 -4.31 -0.16 -13.49
C LYS A 98 -4.68 -0.84 -12.16
N TYR A 99 -5.91 -0.64 -11.70
CA TYR A 99 -6.45 -1.24 -10.49
C TYR A 99 -7.97 -1.45 -10.60
N GLU A 100 -8.48 -2.40 -9.84
CA GLU A 100 -9.90 -2.60 -9.59
C GLU A 100 -10.22 -2.13 -8.17
N MET A 101 -11.33 -1.41 -7.98
CA MET A 101 -11.78 -0.98 -6.67
C MET A 101 -13.00 -1.79 -6.23
N ILE A 102 -12.90 -2.44 -5.06
CA ILE A 102 -13.96 -3.20 -4.43
C ILE A 102 -14.40 -2.48 -3.16
N TYR A 103 -15.66 -2.06 -3.14
CA TYR A 103 -16.28 -1.46 -1.97
C TYR A 103 -16.85 -2.53 -1.06
N ILE A 104 -16.39 -2.56 0.18
CA ILE A 104 -16.86 -3.47 1.21
C ILE A 104 -17.93 -2.76 2.05
N GLU A 105 -19.08 -3.41 2.24
CA GLU A 105 -20.23 -2.83 2.94
C GLU A 105 -19.96 -2.58 4.44
N ASP A 106 -19.19 -3.45 5.09
CA ASP A 106 -18.80 -3.31 6.49
C ASP A 106 -17.43 -3.94 6.79
N GLU A 107 -16.94 -3.71 8.01
CA GLU A 107 -15.61 -4.15 8.44
C GLU A 107 -15.64 -5.47 9.23
N ASN A 108 -16.73 -6.23 9.11
CA ASN A 108 -16.84 -7.50 9.81
C ASN A 108 -15.98 -8.56 9.10
N PHE A 109 -15.47 -9.53 9.87
CA PHE A 109 -14.56 -10.55 9.36
C PHE A 109 -15.13 -11.30 8.14
N ASN A 110 -16.42 -11.69 8.20
CA ASN A 110 -17.04 -12.50 7.15
C ASN A 110 -17.17 -11.73 5.84
N THR A 111 -17.53 -10.45 5.89
CA THR A 111 -17.66 -9.59 4.70
C THR A 111 -16.30 -9.42 4.02
N ILE A 112 -15.27 -9.08 4.79
CA ILE A 112 -13.91 -8.88 4.27
C ILE A 112 -13.36 -10.19 3.70
N TYR A 113 -13.45 -11.27 4.47
CA TYR A 113 -12.93 -12.57 4.06
C TYR A 113 -13.65 -13.11 2.82
N LYS A 114 -14.97 -12.88 2.71
CA LYS A 114 -15.75 -13.20 1.52
C LYS A 114 -15.28 -12.40 0.30
N ALA A 115 -15.13 -11.08 0.42
CA ALA A 115 -14.69 -10.22 -0.68
C ALA A 115 -13.30 -10.62 -1.21
N LEU A 116 -12.35 -10.90 -0.31
CA LEU A 116 -11.02 -11.40 -0.66
C LEU A 116 -11.09 -12.76 -1.37
N LYS A 117 -11.92 -13.68 -0.87
CA LYS A 117 -12.09 -15.01 -1.46
C LYS A 117 -12.72 -14.95 -2.86
N GLU A 118 -13.72 -14.11 -3.06
CA GLU A 118 -14.32 -13.88 -4.37
C GLU A 118 -13.29 -13.31 -5.35
N SER A 119 -12.49 -12.33 -4.90
CA SER A 119 -11.43 -11.73 -5.70
C SER A 119 -10.34 -12.74 -6.08
N LEU A 120 -9.97 -13.63 -5.15
CA LEU A 120 -9.05 -14.75 -5.40
C LEU A 120 -9.60 -15.72 -6.45
N ILE A 121 -10.88 -16.08 -6.36
CA ILE A 121 -11.52 -17.00 -7.32
C ILE A 121 -11.52 -16.40 -8.74
N LEU A 122 -11.72 -15.07 -8.84
CA LEU A 122 -11.69 -14.35 -10.12
C LEU A 122 -10.27 -14.12 -10.65
N ASN A 123 -9.28 -14.09 -9.76
CA ASN A 123 -7.87 -13.80 -10.09
C ASN A 123 -6.94 -14.89 -9.51
N PRO A 124 -7.07 -16.16 -9.94
CA PRO A 124 -6.24 -17.23 -9.41
C PRO A 124 -4.77 -17.03 -9.83
N ASN A 125 -3.88 -16.91 -8.85
CA ASN A 125 -2.44 -16.75 -9.09
C ASN A 125 -1.63 -17.39 -7.95
N SER A 126 -0.45 -17.92 -8.25
CA SER A 126 0.47 -18.46 -7.23
C SER A 126 1.37 -17.40 -6.60
N ASN A 127 1.54 -16.24 -7.25
CA ASN A 127 2.23 -15.08 -6.72
C ASN A 127 1.19 -14.04 -6.27
N MET A 128 0.90 -14.04 -4.97
CA MET A 128 -0.09 -13.15 -4.37
C MET A 128 0.52 -12.37 -3.21
N THR A 129 0.28 -11.06 -3.20
CA THR A 129 0.70 -10.17 -2.12
C THR A 129 -0.48 -9.42 -1.53
N LEU A 130 -0.55 -9.34 -0.20
CA LEU A 130 -1.49 -8.53 0.56
C LEU A 130 -0.79 -7.32 1.15
N ASP A 131 -1.20 -6.12 0.75
CA ASP A 131 -0.82 -4.89 1.42
C ASP A 131 -1.83 -4.54 2.53
N ILE A 132 -1.38 -4.68 3.77
CA ILE A 132 -2.17 -4.42 4.98
C ILE A 132 -1.87 -3.05 5.60
N THR A 133 -1.25 -2.13 4.86
CA THR A 133 -0.85 -0.83 5.41
C THR A 133 -2.04 0.03 5.79
N GLY A 134 -3.09 0.00 4.98
CA GLY A 134 -4.32 0.74 5.21
C GLY A 134 -5.40 -0.05 5.96
N GLY A 135 -6.51 0.63 6.23
CA GLY A 135 -7.68 0.06 6.89
C GLY A 135 -7.63 0.04 8.41
N LYS A 136 -8.75 -0.36 9.02
CA LYS A 136 -8.84 -0.49 10.49
C LYS A 136 -8.16 -1.78 10.95
N LYS A 137 -7.77 -1.82 12.23
CA LYS A 137 -7.08 -2.98 12.84
C LYS A 137 -7.85 -4.30 12.69
N SER A 138 -9.18 -4.26 12.77
CA SER A 138 -10.04 -5.42 12.53
C SER A 138 -9.93 -5.93 11.10
N MET A 139 -9.87 -5.03 10.12
CA MET A 139 -9.68 -5.39 8.71
C MET A 139 -8.30 -6.02 8.49
N VAL A 140 -7.26 -5.37 9.01
CA VAL A 140 -5.88 -5.88 8.94
C VAL A 140 -5.79 -7.30 9.52
N ALA A 141 -6.46 -7.58 10.64
CA ALA A 141 -6.51 -8.92 11.21
C ALA A 141 -7.21 -9.93 10.28
N ALA A 142 -8.38 -9.60 9.73
CA ALA A 142 -9.11 -10.47 8.81
C ALA A 142 -8.30 -10.78 7.54
N VAL A 143 -7.68 -9.75 6.97
CA VAL A 143 -6.86 -9.83 5.74
C VAL A 143 -5.59 -10.63 6.00
N SER A 144 -4.96 -10.48 7.17
CA SER A 144 -3.77 -11.24 7.53
C SER A 144 -4.09 -12.74 7.70
N ILE A 145 -5.24 -13.07 8.29
CA ILE A 145 -5.72 -14.46 8.39
C ILE A 145 -5.94 -15.03 6.99
N PHE A 146 -6.61 -14.29 6.11
CA PHE A 146 -6.78 -14.68 4.71
C PHE A 146 -5.43 -14.92 4.01
N GLY A 147 -4.45 -14.02 4.19
CA GLY A 147 -3.13 -14.17 3.60
C GLY A 147 -2.41 -15.44 4.02
N LYS A 148 -2.51 -15.78 5.31
CA LYS A 148 -2.00 -17.06 5.81
C LYS A 148 -2.74 -18.24 5.17
N ASP A 149 -4.08 -18.22 5.18
CA ASP A 149 -4.91 -19.34 4.73
C ASP A 149 -4.73 -19.68 3.24
N TYR A 150 -4.47 -18.66 2.41
CA TYR A 150 -4.35 -18.80 0.95
C TYR A 150 -2.93 -18.60 0.42
N GLY A 151 -1.93 -18.57 1.30
CA GLY A 151 -0.52 -18.53 0.89
C GLY A 151 -0.12 -17.23 0.20
N CYS A 152 -0.65 -16.09 0.63
CA CYS A 152 -0.21 -14.78 0.17
C CYS A 152 1.00 -14.30 1.00
N LYS A 153 1.94 -13.62 0.35
CA LYS A 153 2.90 -12.75 1.08
C LYS A 153 2.11 -11.58 1.68
N ILE A 154 2.47 -11.16 2.89
CA ILE A 154 1.84 -10.02 3.56
C ILE A 154 2.88 -8.93 3.73
N VAL A 155 2.56 -7.71 3.28
CA VAL A 155 3.44 -6.55 3.33
C VAL A 155 2.80 -5.38 4.05
N TYR A 156 3.66 -4.53 4.61
CA TYR A 156 3.29 -3.32 5.32
C TYR A 156 4.31 -2.21 5.04
N VAL A 157 3.85 -1.06 4.56
CA VAL A 157 4.67 0.12 4.37
C VAL A 157 4.70 0.92 5.68
N ASP A 158 5.86 0.96 6.31
CA ASP A 158 6.12 1.77 7.50
C ASP A 158 7.02 2.96 7.14
N PHE A 159 7.50 3.69 8.14
CA PHE A 159 8.43 4.81 7.97
C PHE A 159 9.51 4.82 9.05
N LYS A 160 10.73 5.24 8.69
CA LYS A 160 11.83 5.40 9.66
C LYS A 160 11.72 6.68 10.48
N GLU A 161 11.13 7.72 9.88
CA GLU A 161 11.10 9.06 10.46
C GLU A 161 9.68 9.61 10.43
N TYR A 162 9.20 10.08 11.59
CA TYR A 162 7.86 10.61 11.76
C TYR A 162 7.91 12.07 12.20
N LEU A 163 7.30 12.94 11.40
CA LEU A 163 7.17 14.36 11.69
C LEU A 163 5.97 14.58 12.61
N LYS A 164 6.22 14.54 13.94
CA LYS A 164 5.18 14.61 14.98
C LYS A 164 4.27 15.83 14.84
N GLU A 165 4.85 16.99 14.55
CA GLU A 165 4.10 18.26 14.40
C GLU A 165 3.13 18.21 13.21
N LEU A 166 3.54 17.56 12.12
CA LEU A 166 2.72 17.41 10.91
C LEU A 166 1.83 16.16 10.94
N ARG A 167 2.03 15.28 11.92
CA ARG A 167 1.44 13.94 12.03
C ARG A 167 1.59 13.10 10.75
N LYS A 168 2.72 13.25 10.05
CA LYS A 168 3.02 12.58 8.77
C LYS A 168 4.41 11.93 8.78
N PRO A 169 4.65 10.88 7.98
CA PRO A 169 6.00 10.38 7.74
C PRO A 169 6.85 11.44 7.05
N MET A 170 8.16 11.42 7.30
CA MET A 170 9.12 12.18 6.50
C MET A 170 9.17 11.58 5.09
N PRO A 171 8.95 12.36 4.02
CA PRO A 171 9.01 11.82 2.67
C PRO A 171 10.38 11.22 2.35
N GLY A 172 10.41 10.00 1.81
CA GLY A 172 11.65 9.25 1.55
C GLY A 172 12.17 8.42 2.73
N SER A 173 11.41 8.35 3.82
CA SER A 173 11.69 7.50 4.98
C SER A 173 10.90 6.19 4.98
N GLU A 174 10.06 5.98 3.97
CA GLU A 174 9.16 4.83 3.84
C GLU A 174 9.95 3.51 3.68
N ILE A 175 9.43 2.44 4.29
CA ILE A 175 10.02 1.12 4.26
C ILE A 175 8.98 0.05 3.93
N LEU A 176 9.28 -0.81 2.95
CA LEU A 176 8.47 -2.00 2.69
C LEU A 176 8.90 -3.12 3.65
N ASN A 177 8.01 -3.54 4.54
CA ASN A 177 8.23 -4.70 5.39
C ASN A 177 7.47 -5.91 4.83
N ILE A 178 8.15 -7.05 4.74
CA ILE A 178 7.49 -8.35 4.60
C ILE A 178 7.11 -8.80 6.01
N VAL A 179 5.82 -8.77 6.32
CA VAL A 179 5.27 -9.20 7.61
C VAL A 179 5.15 -10.72 7.68
N TYR A 180 4.84 -11.34 6.55
CA TYR A 180 4.70 -12.79 6.42
C TYR A 180 5.07 -13.21 5.00
N ASP A 181 5.86 -14.27 4.90
CA ASP A 181 6.17 -14.96 3.66
C ASP A 181 5.80 -16.44 3.83
N PRO A 182 4.83 -16.98 3.08
CA PRO A 182 4.44 -18.38 3.20
C PRO A 182 5.63 -19.33 3.00
N LEU A 183 6.58 -18.98 2.12
CA LEU A 183 7.76 -19.80 1.86
C LEU A 183 8.82 -19.72 2.97
N ALA A 184 8.76 -18.73 3.85
CA ALA A 184 9.72 -18.59 4.95
C ALA A 184 9.10 -18.87 6.33
N ASN A 185 7.79 -18.68 6.47
CA ASN A 185 7.11 -18.62 7.77
C ASN A 185 6.01 -19.67 7.95
N GLN A 186 5.73 -20.49 6.93
CA GLN A 186 4.76 -21.58 7.02
C GLN A 186 5.48 -22.94 7.03
N PRO A 187 5.89 -23.43 8.22
CA PRO A 187 6.68 -24.66 8.32
C PRO A 187 5.95 -25.89 7.77
N GLU A 188 4.61 -25.89 7.78
CA GLU A 188 3.79 -27.01 7.32
C GLU A 188 3.93 -27.28 5.81
N ILE A 189 4.32 -26.28 5.01
CA ILE A 189 4.56 -26.44 3.56
C ILE A 189 5.76 -27.38 3.29
N PHE A 190 6.69 -27.48 4.25
CA PHE A 190 7.93 -28.24 4.11
C PHE A 190 7.90 -29.61 4.81
N LEU A 191 6.73 -30.04 5.32
CA LEU A 191 6.57 -31.33 5.99
C LEU A 191 6.21 -32.49 5.03
N LEU A 192 6.31 -32.27 3.72
CA LEU A 192 6.14 -33.28 2.67
C LEU A 192 7.50 -33.79 2.17
#